data_AF-A0A952Q459-F1
#
_entry.id   AF-A0A952Q459-F1
#
_cell.length_a   1.000
_cell.length_b   1.000
_cell.length_c   1.000
_cell.angle_alpha   90.00
_cell.angle_beta   90.00
_cell.angle_gamma   90.00
#
_symmetry.space_group_name_H-M   'P 1'
#
loop_
_entity.id
_entity.type
_entity.pdbx_description
1 polymer ?
#
loop_
_entity_poly.entity_id
_entity_poly.type
_entity_poly.pdbx_seq_one_letter_code
_entity_poly.pdbx_strand_id
1 'polypeptide(L)'
;MGQPKRESQLVIVARIGLRLAQAALPQYAHLKSPHTYTLPQLVACVLLKVHQRKSYRDTEELLLASSELRTVLELSQVPDYSTLQRTYKKLRMVDFERMNDELLRALEIQADYISSDGTGFALSTASAYYRRRRRGENEGWLKGVYAVDVASLLIVAMCTGRGPSNDIPHLETLRRRAMPYGRRRGRRRLWVMLADAGFDGRTVQATDLIPPMRRHGKLVDPTRIARKELVDQARLDGLYGQRWKSETVNSVIKRKFGSAVFSVLRHLQRRDAIIKGLVYNIHR
;
A
#
# COMPACT_ATOMS: atom_id res chain seq x y z
N MET A 1 -3.52 -7.62 -41.74
CA MET A 1 -2.95 -6.81 -40.64
C MET A 1 -3.55 -7.32 -39.34
N GLY A 2 -2.79 -8.09 -38.55
CA GLY A 2 -3.29 -8.59 -37.27
C GLY A 2 -3.44 -7.45 -36.28
N GLN A 3 -4.62 -7.30 -35.67
CA GLN A 3 -4.80 -6.37 -34.55
C GLN A 3 -3.75 -6.68 -33.47
N PRO A 4 -3.09 -5.68 -32.86
CA PRO A 4 -2.18 -5.92 -31.76
C PRO A 4 -2.94 -6.69 -30.67
N LYS A 5 -2.45 -7.87 -30.31
CA LYS A 5 -3.10 -8.76 -29.35
C LYS A 5 -3.17 -8.03 -28.01
N ARG A 6 -4.34 -7.48 -27.66
CA ARG A 6 -4.56 -6.73 -26.42
C ARG A 6 -4.29 -7.65 -25.24
N GLU A 7 -3.21 -7.41 -24.52
CA GLU A 7 -2.85 -8.21 -23.34
C GLU A 7 -3.81 -7.91 -22.19
N SER A 8 -4.25 -8.96 -21.48
CA SER A 8 -5.11 -8.81 -20.32
C SER A 8 -4.36 -8.14 -19.17
N GLN A 9 -5.01 -7.19 -18.49
CA GLN A 9 -4.47 -6.56 -17.28
C GLN A 9 -4.05 -7.59 -16.22
N LEU A 10 -4.73 -8.74 -16.15
CA LEU A 10 -4.38 -9.82 -15.21
C LEU A 10 -2.99 -10.39 -15.51
N VAL A 11 -2.69 -10.57 -16.79
CA VAL A 11 -1.42 -11.12 -17.26
C VAL A 11 -0.30 -10.11 -17.01
N ILE A 12 -0.55 -8.82 -17.26
CA ILE A 12 0.40 -7.74 -16.93
C ILE A 12 0.71 -7.71 -15.43
N VAL A 13 -0.33 -7.71 -14.58
CA VAL A 13 -0.17 -7.70 -13.11
C VAL A 13 0.55 -8.95 -12.61
N ALA A 14 0.23 -10.13 -13.15
CA ALA A 14 0.90 -11.38 -12.82
C ALA A 14 2.39 -11.34 -13.19
N ARG A 15 2.71 -10.84 -14.39
CA ARG A 15 4.08 -10.69 -14.90
C ARG A 15 4.91 -9.75 -14.02
N ILE A 16 4.36 -8.57 -13.70
CA ILE A 16 5.03 -7.59 -12.83
C ILE A 16 5.20 -8.17 -11.43
N GLY A 17 4.14 -8.78 -10.88
CA GLY A 17 4.18 -9.42 -9.57
C GLY A 17 5.25 -10.51 -9.46
N LEU A 18 5.40 -11.35 -10.50
CA LEU A 18 6.45 -12.37 -10.57
C LEU A 18 7.84 -11.75 -10.59
N ARG A 19 8.07 -10.77 -11.47
CA ARG A 19 9.39 -10.10 -11.59
C ARG A 19 9.81 -9.42 -10.29
N LEU A 20 8.90 -8.70 -9.65
CA LEU A 20 9.18 -8.03 -8.37
C LEU A 20 9.48 -9.06 -7.27
N ALA A 21 8.73 -10.17 -7.23
CA ALA A 21 8.99 -11.22 -6.26
C ALA A 21 10.33 -11.93 -6.53
N GLN A 22 10.71 -12.14 -7.79
CA GLN A 22 12.02 -12.70 -8.17
C GLN A 22 13.18 -11.78 -7.76
N ALA A 23 13.01 -10.46 -7.91
CA ALA A 23 14.03 -9.49 -7.50
C ALA A 23 14.15 -9.37 -5.97
N ALA A 24 13.03 -9.44 -5.24
CA ALA A 24 12.99 -9.13 -3.81
C ALA A 24 13.16 -10.34 -2.87
N LEU A 25 12.87 -11.56 -3.33
CA LEU A 25 12.71 -12.75 -2.48
C LEU A 25 13.63 -13.90 -2.92
N PRO A 26 14.04 -14.78 -1.98
CA PRO A 26 14.79 -15.98 -2.35
C PRO A 26 13.94 -16.89 -3.24
N GLN A 27 14.59 -17.65 -4.12
CA GLN A 27 13.91 -18.59 -5.02
C GLN A 27 13.09 -19.64 -4.27
N TYR A 28 13.56 -20.11 -3.11
CA TYR A 28 12.84 -21.06 -2.26
C TYR A 28 12.81 -20.57 -0.81
N ALA A 29 11.72 -20.86 -0.10
CA ALA A 29 11.57 -20.47 1.30
C ALA A 29 12.51 -21.24 2.25
N HIS A 30 12.95 -22.43 1.86
CA HIS A 30 13.85 -23.30 2.62
C HIS A 30 14.53 -24.30 1.67
N LEU A 31 15.74 -24.76 2.01
CA LEU A 31 16.54 -25.74 1.25
C LEU A 31 15.81 -27.07 0.98
N LYS A 32 14.98 -27.51 1.93
CA LYS A 32 14.20 -28.76 1.86
C LYS A 32 12.79 -28.58 1.26
N SER A 33 12.57 -27.52 0.49
CA SER A 33 11.26 -27.32 -0.15
C SER A 33 11.07 -28.37 -1.26
N PRO A 34 9.84 -28.79 -1.59
CA PRO A 34 9.59 -29.78 -2.66
C PRO A 34 10.04 -29.33 -4.07
N HIS A 35 10.46 -28.08 -4.23
CA HIS A 35 10.91 -27.43 -5.48
C HIS A 35 9.94 -27.51 -6.68
N THR A 36 8.69 -27.93 -6.42
CA THR A 36 7.58 -27.87 -7.37
C THR A 36 7.26 -26.45 -7.84
N TYR A 37 7.40 -25.48 -6.93
CA TYR A 37 7.19 -24.06 -7.18
C TYR A 37 8.32 -23.27 -6.55
N THR A 38 8.68 -22.16 -7.17
CA THR A 38 9.49 -21.14 -6.51
C THR A 38 8.62 -20.28 -5.58
N LEU A 39 9.23 -19.69 -4.56
CA LEU A 39 8.54 -18.72 -3.70
C LEU A 39 8.00 -17.54 -4.54
N PRO A 40 8.77 -16.91 -5.46
CA PRO A 40 8.24 -15.85 -6.32
C PRO A 40 6.96 -16.20 -7.08
N GLN A 41 6.87 -17.41 -7.65
CA GLN A 41 5.66 -17.88 -8.35
C GLN A 41 4.45 -17.90 -7.43
N LEU A 42 4.60 -18.47 -6.23
CA LEU A 42 3.52 -18.54 -5.25
C LEU A 42 3.12 -17.15 -4.73
N VAL A 43 4.09 -16.25 -4.55
CA VAL A 43 3.82 -14.86 -4.14
C VAL A 43 3.05 -14.11 -5.21
N ALA A 44 3.42 -14.25 -6.48
CA ALA A 44 2.70 -13.64 -7.60
C ALA A 44 1.25 -14.13 -7.69
N CYS A 45 0.99 -15.42 -7.43
CA CYS A 45 -0.37 -15.95 -7.31
C CYS A 45 -1.15 -15.29 -6.15
N VAL A 46 -0.50 -15.05 -5.00
CA VAL A 46 -1.12 -14.37 -3.85
C VAL A 46 -1.40 -12.89 -4.16
N LEU A 47 -0.52 -12.20 -4.89
CA LEU A 47 -0.76 -10.84 -5.36
C LEU A 47 -1.97 -10.79 -6.29
N LEU A 48 -2.09 -11.74 -7.21
CA LEU A 48 -3.25 -11.87 -8.10
C LEU A 48 -4.56 -12.12 -7.32
N LYS A 49 -4.53 -12.96 -6.28
CA LYS A 49 -5.65 -13.18 -5.36
C LYS A 49 -6.13 -11.87 -4.72
N VAL A 50 -5.21 -11.00 -4.30
CA VAL A 50 -5.55 -9.69 -3.72
C VAL A 50 -6.07 -8.73 -4.79
N HIS A 51 -5.42 -8.68 -5.95
CA HIS A 51 -5.83 -7.84 -7.09
C HIS A 51 -7.26 -8.15 -7.55
N GLN A 52 -7.61 -9.43 -7.64
CA GLN A 52 -8.93 -9.90 -8.08
C GLN A 52 -9.96 -10.04 -6.95
N ARG A 53 -9.58 -9.73 -5.70
CA ARG A 53 -10.45 -9.88 -4.52
C ARG A 53 -11.06 -11.29 -4.38
N LYS A 54 -10.34 -12.30 -4.84
CA LYS A 54 -10.79 -13.70 -4.85
C LYS A 54 -10.47 -14.40 -3.53
N SER A 55 -11.19 -15.49 -3.24
CA SER A 55 -10.73 -16.44 -2.22
C SER A 55 -9.51 -17.23 -2.72
N TYR A 56 -8.85 -17.98 -1.84
CA TYR A 56 -7.76 -18.85 -2.30
C TYR A 56 -8.24 -19.93 -3.28
N ARG A 57 -9.45 -20.47 -3.07
CA ARG A 57 -10.07 -21.46 -3.96
C ARG A 57 -10.43 -20.85 -5.30
N ASP A 58 -11.05 -19.66 -5.32
CA ASP A 58 -11.38 -19.01 -6.59
C ASP A 58 -10.13 -18.56 -7.37
N THR A 59 -8.99 -18.37 -6.68
CA THR A 59 -7.71 -18.08 -7.33
C THR A 59 -7.14 -19.33 -7.97
N GLU A 60 -7.21 -20.47 -7.31
CA GLU A 60 -6.89 -21.78 -7.89
C GLU A 60 -7.73 -22.05 -9.15
N GLU A 61 -9.05 -21.87 -9.08
CA GLU A 61 -9.96 -21.99 -10.23
C GLU A 61 -9.59 -21.03 -11.37
N LEU A 62 -9.24 -19.78 -11.05
CA LEU A 62 -8.79 -18.80 -12.06
C LEU A 62 -7.51 -19.27 -12.78
N LEU A 63 -6.56 -19.87 -12.05
CA LEU A 63 -5.31 -20.37 -12.61
C LEU A 63 -5.55 -21.63 -13.45
N LEU A 64 -6.46 -22.51 -13.05
CA LEU A 64 -6.88 -23.66 -13.85
C LEU A 64 -7.50 -23.21 -15.17
N ALA A 65 -8.36 -22.19 -15.13
CA ALA A 65 -9.09 -21.70 -16.30
C ALA A 65 -8.24 -20.92 -17.32
N SER A 66 -7.09 -20.34 -16.93
CA SER A 66 -6.27 -19.52 -17.84
C SER A 66 -4.88 -20.14 -18.07
N SER A 67 -4.63 -20.56 -19.31
CA SER A 67 -3.31 -21.02 -19.75
C SER A 67 -2.28 -19.88 -19.75
N GLU A 68 -2.70 -18.68 -20.12
CA GLU A 68 -1.86 -17.49 -20.24
C GLU A 68 -1.31 -17.06 -18.87
N LEU A 69 -2.14 -17.10 -17.83
CA LEU A 69 -1.68 -16.83 -16.46
C LEU A 69 -0.66 -17.86 -16.00
N ARG A 70 -0.88 -19.15 -16.29
CA ARG A 70 0.07 -20.22 -15.95
C ARG A 70 1.40 -20.03 -16.68
N THR A 71 1.36 -19.69 -17.97
CA THR A 71 2.57 -19.41 -18.77
C THR A 71 3.34 -18.23 -18.21
N VAL A 72 2.67 -17.10 -17.93
CA VAL A 72 3.34 -15.89 -17.43
C VAL A 72 3.84 -16.04 -16.00
N LEU A 73 3.17 -16.86 -15.19
CA LEU A 73 3.61 -17.21 -13.84
C LEU A 73 4.62 -18.37 -13.83
N GLU A 74 5.01 -18.88 -15.01
CA GLU A 74 5.96 -19.99 -15.15
C GLU A 74 5.55 -21.26 -14.36
N LEU A 75 4.25 -21.50 -14.26
CA LEU A 75 3.68 -22.61 -13.49
C LEU A 75 3.63 -23.90 -14.33
N SER A 76 4.36 -24.93 -13.90
CA SER A 76 4.25 -26.28 -14.45
C SER A 76 2.96 -26.99 -14.03
N GLN A 77 2.43 -26.64 -12.85
CA GLN A 77 1.17 -27.12 -12.29
C GLN A 77 0.48 -26.00 -11.51
N VAL A 78 -0.83 -26.11 -11.27
CA VAL A 78 -1.56 -25.10 -10.49
C VAL A 78 -1.37 -25.37 -8.99
N PRO A 79 -0.94 -24.38 -8.19
CA PRO A 79 -0.86 -24.52 -6.74
C PRO A 79 -2.26 -24.59 -6.13
N ASP A 80 -2.46 -25.57 -5.25
CA ASP A 80 -3.71 -25.72 -4.51
C ASP A 80 -3.97 -24.50 -3.58
N TYR A 81 -5.24 -24.25 -3.24
CA TYR A 81 -5.64 -23.14 -2.37
C TYR A 81 -4.89 -23.10 -1.03
N SER A 82 -4.55 -24.26 -0.46
CA SER A 82 -3.86 -24.38 0.83
C SER A 82 -2.38 -24.01 0.70
N THR A 83 -1.77 -24.29 -0.45
CA THR A 83 -0.41 -23.87 -0.79
C THR A 83 -0.34 -22.35 -0.86
N LEU A 84 -1.28 -21.70 -1.56
CA LEU A 84 -1.36 -20.23 -1.60
C LEU A 84 -1.59 -19.63 -0.20
N GLN A 85 -2.47 -20.23 0.60
CA GLN A 85 -2.72 -19.80 1.98
C GLN A 85 -1.47 -19.92 2.86
N ARG A 86 -0.75 -21.05 2.77
CA ARG A 86 0.50 -21.29 3.52
C ARG A 86 1.60 -20.33 3.10
N THR A 87 1.70 -19.99 1.81
CA THR A 87 2.64 -18.98 1.32
C THR A 87 2.37 -17.62 1.95
N TYR A 88 1.13 -17.14 1.93
CA TYR A 88 0.80 -15.84 2.53
C TYR A 88 1.13 -15.78 4.04
N LYS A 89 0.92 -16.89 4.76
CA LYS A 89 1.27 -16.99 6.19
C LYS A 89 2.77 -16.80 6.44
N LYS A 90 3.64 -17.24 5.52
CA LYS A 90 5.10 -17.12 5.63
C LYS A 90 5.61 -15.71 5.34
N LEU A 91 4.92 -14.96 4.49
CA LEU A 91 5.35 -13.61 4.09
C LEU A 91 5.29 -12.60 5.23
N ARG A 92 6.29 -11.73 5.31
CA ARG A 92 6.40 -10.65 6.29
C ARG A 92 6.11 -9.32 5.62
N MET A 93 5.81 -8.29 6.40
CA MET A 93 5.58 -6.93 5.86
C MET A 93 6.79 -6.41 5.08
N VAL A 94 8.00 -6.71 5.56
CA VAL A 94 9.26 -6.35 4.89
C VAL A 94 9.39 -6.96 3.50
N ASP A 95 8.79 -8.13 3.26
CA ASP A 95 8.85 -8.78 1.95
C ASP A 95 8.01 -7.99 0.92
N PHE A 96 6.86 -7.44 1.34
CA PHE A 96 6.05 -6.54 0.50
C PHE A 96 6.70 -5.18 0.29
N GLU A 97 7.34 -4.65 1.34
CA GLU A 97 8.07 -3.38 1.27
C GLU A 97 9.26 -3.50 0.31
N ARG A 98 10.02 -4.59 0.35
CA ARG A 98 11.10 -4.86 -0.61
C ARG A 98 10.60 -4.93 -2.04
N MET A 99 9.51 -5.66 -2.32
CA MET A 99 8.93 -5.70 -3.66
C MET A 99 8.47 -4.31 -4.14
N ASN A 100 7.95 -3.48 -3.22
CA ASN A 100 7.61 -2.09 -3.55
C ASN A 100 8.85 -1.26 -3.86
N ASP A 101 9.92 -1.44 -3.08
CA ASP A 101 11.19 -0.75 -3.29
C ASP A 101 11.83 -1.12 -4.64
N GLU A 102 11.79 -2.39 -5.03
CA GLU A 102 12.24 -2.84 -6.36
C GLU A 102 11.45 -2.14 -7.48
N LEU A 103 10.13 -2.03 -7.34
CA LEU A 103 9.29 -1.32 -8.32
C LEU A 103 9.67 0.16 -8.42
N LEU A 104 9.80 0.85 -7.27
CA LEU A 104 10.10 2.28 -7.24
C LEU A 104 11.51 2.59 -7.77
N ARG A 105 12.47 1.68 -7.52
CA ARG A 105 13.84 1.79 -8.07
C ARG A 105 13.86 1.58 -9.57
N ALA A 106 13.15 0.58 -10.08
CA ALA A 106 13.05 0.30 -11.51
C ALA A 106 12.38 1.45 -12.29
N LEU A 107 11.52 2.22 -11.62
CA LEU A 107 10.87 3.43 -12.17
C LEU A 107 11.62 4.73 -11.84
N GLU A 108 12.79 4.65 -11.21
CA GLU A 108 13.65 5.79 -10.88
C GLU A 108 12.93 6.93 -10.14
N ILE A 109 12.01 6.60 -9.23
CA ILE A 109 11.15 7.59 -8.58
C ILE A 109 11.97 8.61 -7.77
N GLN A 110 11.74 9.88 -8.07
CA GLN A 110 12.30 11.07 -7.40
C GLN A 110 11.19 12.09 -7.15
N ALA A 111 10.47 11.94 -6.04
CA ALA A 111 9.31 12.74 -5.68
C ALA A 111 9.70 14.14 -5.17
N ASP A 112 9.09 15.17 -5.73
CA ASP A 112 9.18 16.55 -5.22
C ASP A 112 8.18 16.80 -4.09
N TYR A 113 6.99 16.21 -4.21
CA TYR A 113 5.90 16.36 -3.24
C TYR A 113 5.36 14.99 -2.86
N ILE A 114 5.30 14.73 -1.56
CA ILE A 114 4.80 13.46 -1.03
C ILE A 114 3.58 13.75 -0.15
N SER A 115 2.42 13.33 -0.61
CA SER A 115 1.15 13.43 0.13
C SER A 115 0.96 12.22 1.04
N SER A 116 0.56 12.42 2.30
CA SER A 116 0.32 11.33 3.26
C SER A 116 -1.09 11.39 3.81
N ASP A 117 -1.76 10.25 3.84
CA ASP A 117 -3.11 10.11 4.40
C ASP A 117 -3.37 8.72 4.98
N GLY A 118 -4.22 8.67 6.01
CA GLY A 118 -4.61 7.47 6.71
C GLY A 118 -6.00 6.97 6.28
N THR A 119 -6.18 5.66 6.22
CA THR A 119 -7.45 5.05 5.84
C THR A 119 -7.75 3.79 6.67
N GLY A 120 -9.02 3.61 7.03
CA GLY A 120 -9.49 2.44 7.76
C GLY A 120 -9.95 1.31 6.85
N PHE A 121 -9.53 0.09 7.18
CA PHE A 121 -10.06 -1.18 6.65
C PHE A 121 -10.84 -1.91 7.74
N ALA A 122 -12.07 -2.34 7.44
CA ALA A 122 -12.87 -3.10 8.39
C ALA A 122 -12.19 -4.45 8.70
N LEU A 123 -12.20 -4.88 9.97
CA LEU A 123 -11.66 -6.19 10.35
C LEU A 123 -12.57 -7.37 9.99
N SER A 124 -13.76 -7.09 9.46
CA SER A 124 -14.74 -8.09 9.04
C SER A 124 -15.24 -7.78 7.64
N THR A 125 -15.42 -8.84 6.85
CA THR A 125 -16.07 -8.82 5.54
C THR A 125 -17.59 -8.99 5.63
N ALA A 126 -18.14 -9.15 6.84
CA ALA A 126 -19.57 -9.31 7.05
C ALA A 126 -20.36 -8.10 6.53
N SER A 127 -21.53 -8.38 5.94
CA SER A 127 -22.39 -7.34 5.35
C SER A 127 -22.82 -6.31 6.40
N ALA A 128 -23.08 -5.08 5.97
CA ALA A 128 -23.54 -4.02 6.86
C ALA A 128 -24.85 -4.42 7.58
N TYR A 129 -25.76 -5.09 6.89
CA TYR A 129 -27.00 -5.62 7.46
C TYR A 129 -26.74 -6.65 8.57
N TYR A 130 -25.85 -7.62 8.33
CA TYR A 130 -25.49 -8.62 9.32
C TYR A 130 -24.83 -8.00 10.56
N ARG A 131 -23.95 -7.02 10.36
CA ARG A 131 -23.30 -6.28 11.46
C ARG A 131 -24.31 -5.47 12.28
N ARG A 132 -25.26 -4.79 11.63
CA ARG A 132 -26.33 -4.04 12.30
C ARG A 132 -27.20 -4.95 13.16
N ARG A 133 -27.52 -6.16 12.69
CA ARG A 133 -28.35 -7.13 13.41
C ARG A 133 -27.67 -7.68 14.68
N ARG A 134 -26.35 -7.88 14.67
CA ARG A 134 -25.62 -8.55 15.77
C ARG A 134 -25.12 -7.65 16.90
N ARG A 135 -25.43 -6.33 16.91
CA ARG A 135 -25.06 -5.38 17.98
C ARG A 135 -23.59 -5.52 18.47
N GLY A 136 -22.62 -5.11 17.64
CA GLY A 136 -21.31 -4.64 18.13
C GLY A 136 -20.13 -5.62 18.19
N GLU A 137 -20.30 -6.92 17.94
CA GLU A 137 -19.16 -7.85 18.02
C GLU A 137 -18.39 -7.91 16.69
N ASN A 138 -17.20 -7.27 16.68
CA ASN A 138 -16.20 -7.10 15.59
C ASN A 138 -16.14 -5.72 14.91
N GLU A 139 -16.37 -4.63 15.63
CA GLU A 139 -16.16 -3.25 15.14
C GLU A 139 -14.69 -2.78 15.17
N GLY A 140 -13.75 -3.69 14.92
CA GLY A 140 -12.35 -3.29 14.83
C GLY A 140 -12.03 -2.72 13.45
N TRP A 141 -11.10 -1.77 13.42
CA TRP A 141 -10.50 -1.26 12.19
C TRP A 141 -9.00 -1.52 12.17
N LEU A 142 -8.50 -1.83 10.98
CA LEU A 142 -7.08 -1.75 10.68
C LEU A 142 -6.81 -0.41 10.01
N LYS A 143 -5.80 0.30 10.48
CA LYS A 143 -5.33 1.52 9.84
C LYS A 143 -4.25 1.15 8.82
N GLY A 144 -4.40 1.60 7.58
CA GLY A 144 -3.34 1.71 6.60
C GLY A 144 -3.03 3.19 6.39
N VAL A 145 -1.75 3.55 6.39
CA VAL A 145 -1.32 4.93 6.15
C VAL A 145 -0.29 4.91 5.05
N TYR A 146 -0.50 5.71 4.02
CA TYR A 146 0.28 5.67 2.79
C TYR A 146 0.86 7.05 2.49
N ALA A 147 2.14 7.09 2.14
CA ALA A 147 2.80 8.24 1.56
C ALA A 147 2.90 8.04 0.05
N VAL A 148 2.41 9.01 -0.71
CA VAL A 148 2.18 8.94 -2.15
C VAL A 148 2.95 10.07 -2.82
N ASP A 149 3.79 9.72 -3.79
CA ASP A 149 4.36 10.71 -4.70
C ASP A 149 3.24 11.36 -5.53
N VAL A 150 3.13 12.68 -5.45
CA VAL A 150 2.06 13.45 -6.10
C VAL A 150 2.12 13.33 -7.63
N ALA A 151 3.32 13.22 -8.20
CA ALA A 151 3.51 13.20 -9.66
C ALA A 151 3.11 11.84 -10.26
N SER A 152 3.67 10.74 -9.75
CA SER A 152 3.39 9.38 -10.25
C SER A 152 2.11 8.76 -9.69
N LEU A 153 1.61 9.26 -8.56
CA LEU A 153 0.59 8.64 -7.71
C LEU A 153 1.00 7.29 -7.14
N LEU A 154 2.29 6.93 -7.19
CA LEU A 154 2.79 5.70 -6.58
C LEU A 154 2.98 5.88 -5.07
N ILE A 155 2.72 4.80 -4.35
CA ILE A 155 2.93 4.73 -2.91
C ILE A 155 4.42 4.50 -2.65
N VAL A 156 5.09 5.53 -2.10
CA VAL A 156 6.52 5.50 -1.77
C VAL A 156 6.82 5.02 -0.36
N ALA A 157 5.83 5.06 0.54
CA ALA A 157 5.94 4.45 1.87
C ALA A 157 4.58 4.03 2.42
N MET A 158 4.59 3.01 3.27
CA MET A 158 3.38 2.43 3.86
C MET A 158 3.61 2.12 5.34
N CYS A 159 2.58 2.29 6.13
CA CYS A 159 2.52 1.90 7.53
C CYS A 159 1.16 1.28 7.85
N THR A 160 1.09 0.48 8.91
CA THR A 160 -0.18 -0.03 9.41
C THR A 160 -0.25 0.08 10.93
N GLY A 161 -1.46 0.21 11.45
CA GLY A 161 -1.76 0.29 12.88
C GLY A 161 -3.15 -0.27 13.19
N ARG A 162 -3.50 -0.34 14.47
CA ARG A 162 -4.90 -0.54 14.86
C ARG A 162 -5.63 0.80 14.79
N GLY A 163 -6.88 0.77 14.35
CA GLY A 163 -7.74 1.95 14.28
C GLY A 163 -9.10 1.70 14.95
N PRO A 164 -9.90 2.77 15.14
CA PRO A 164 -9.57 4.16 14.83
C PRO A 164 -8.50 4.72 15.79
N SER A 165 -7.57 5.51 15.26
CA SER A 165 -6.46 6.15 16.00
C SER A 165 -6.01 7.39 15.22
N ASN A 166 -5.24 8.31 15.84
CA ASN A 166 -4.69 9.47 15.14
C ASN A 166 -3.49 9.10 14.24
N ASP A 167 -3.09 9.98 13.32
CA ASP A 167 -2.03 9.71 12.34
C ASP A 167 -0.63 10.12 12.80
N ILE A 168 -0.54 10.90 13.88
CA ILE A 168 0.71 11.42 14.46
C ILE A 168 1.82 10.35 14.59
N PRO A 169 1.58 9.12 15.12
CA PRO A 169 2.63 8.13 15.30
C PRO A 169 3.23 7.61 13.99
N HIS A 170 2.51 7.77 12.87
CA HIS A 170 2.90 7.22 11.58
C HIS A 170 3.80 8.16 10.78
N LEU A 171 3.78 9.47 11.06
CA LEU A 171 4.48 10.50 10.28
C LEU A 171 5.97 10.21 10.13
N GLU A 172 6.66 9.96 11.24
CA GLU A 172 8.12 9.79 11.23
C GLU A 172 8.53 8.50 10.51
N THR A 173 7.74 7.43 10.68
CA THR A 173 8.01 6.17 9.97
C THR A 173 7.79 6.32 8.47
N LEU A 174 6.73 7.01 8.05
CA LEU A 174 6.48 7.30 6.64
C LEU A 174 7.58 8.17 6.04
N ARG A 175 7.98 9.25 6.74
CA ARG A 175 9.07 10.13 6.32
C ARG A 175 10.36 9.36 6.11
N ARG A 176 10.78 8.55 7.09
CA ARG A 176 12.01 7.75 7.01
C ARG A 176 11.97 6.78 5.82
N ARG A 177 10.82 6.15 5.58
CA ARG A 177 10.63 5.18 4.48
C ARG A 177 10.51 5.84 3.11
N ALA A 178 9.93 7.04 3.03
CA ALA A 178 9.80 7.80 1.79
C ALA A 178 11.10 8.53 1.39
N MET A 179 11.98 8.79 2.36
CA MET A 179 13.22 9.55 2.18
C MET A 179 14.09 9.05 1.01
N PRO A 180 14.32 7.74 0.76
CA PRO A 180 15.04 7.24 -0.41
C PRO A 180 14.48 7.71 -1.77
N TYR A 181 13.17 7.95 -1.85
CA TYR A 181 12.44 8.26 -3.09
C TYR A 181 12.14 9.74 -3.26
N GLY A 182 12.41 10.57 -2.25
CA GLY A 182 12.22 12.00 -2.36
C GLY A 182 13.46 12.70 -2.93
N ARG A 183 13.24 13.73 -3.76
CA ARG A 183 14.32 14.49 -4.40
C ARG A 183 15.26 15.10 -3.37
N ARG A 184 16.57 14.92 -3.59
CA ARG A 184 17.64 15.43 -2.74
C ARG A 184 18.77 16.04 -3.56
N ARG A 185 19.52 16.94 -2.95
CA ARG A 185 20.80 17.43 -3.46
C ARG A 185 21.86 17.22 -2.38
N GLY A 186 22.71 16.22 -2.56
CA GLY A 186 23.61 15.74 -1.51
C GLY A 186 22.83 15.30 -0.27
N ARG A 187 23.16 15.88 0.89
CA ARG A 187 22.44 15.63 2.17
C ARG A 187 21.17 16.50 2.34
N ARG A 188 20.94 17.47 1.46
CA ARG A 188 19.79 18.38 1.57
C ARG A 188 18.53 17.74 1.00
N ARG A 189 17.49 17.64 1.84
CA ARG A 189 16.13 17.29 1.44
C ARG A 189 15.52 18.43 0.60
N LEU A 190 15.07 18.14 -0.61
CA LEU A 190 14.35 19.11 -1.45
C LEU A 190 12.84 18.85 -1.47
N TRP A 191 12.44 17.59 -1.26
CA TRP A 191 11.03 17.21 -1.27
C TRP A 191 10.25 17.73 -0.06
N VAL A 192 8.94 17.93 -0.26
CA VAL A 192 8.01 18.48 0.73
C VAL A 192 6.94 17.45 1.08
N MET A 193 6.64 17.31 2.38
CA MET A 193 5.56 16.45 2.87
C MET A 193 4.26 17.26 2.95
N LEU A 194 3.19 16.73 2.36
CA LEU A 194 1.83 17.27 2.47
C LEU A 194 1.00 16.29 3.32
N ALA A 195 0.39 16.75 4.41
CA ALA A 195 -0.55 15.92 5.17
C ALA A 195 -1.60 16.79 5.86
N ASP A 196 -2.68 16.17 6.32
CA ASP A 196 -3.72 16.89 7.04
C ASP A 196 -3.31 17.21 8.49
N ALA A 197 -4.17 17.96 9.18
CA ALA A 197 -3.91 18.33 10.57
C ALA A 197 -3.88 17.12 11.53
N GLY A 198 -4.38 15.95 11.13
CA GLY A 198 -4.32 14.70 11.90
C GLY A 198 -2.91 14.15 12.09
N PHE A 199 -1.94 14.63 11.29
CA PHE A 199 -0.51 14.35 11.45
C PHE A 199 0.23 15.38 12.31
N ASP A 200 -0.45 16.42 12.82
CA ASP A 200 0.19 17.47 13.60
C ASP A 200 0.68 16.96 14.96
N GLY A 201 1.99 16.68 15.03
CA GLY A 201 2.68 16.23 16.24
C GLY A 201 4.12 16.72 16.33
N ARG A 202 4.88 16.14 17.27
CA ARG A 202 6.26 16.57 17.58
C ARG A 202 7.27 16.32 16.45
N THR A 203 6.95 15.45 15.50
CA THR A 203 7.83 15.02 14.41
C THR A 203 7.59 15.77 13.10
N VAL A 204 6.69 16.77 13.11
CA VAL A 204 6.52 17.68 11.96
C VAL A 204 7.75 18.56 11.84
N GLN A 205 8.31 18.66 10.65
CA GLN A 205 9.45 19.50 10.32
C GLN A 205 8.99 20.85 9.76
N ALA A 206 9.82 21.89 9.89
CA ALA A 206 9.46 23.25 9.48
C ALA A 206 9.10 23.38 7.99
N THR A 207 9.65 22.50 7.14
CA THR A 207 9.41 22.48 5.69
C THR A 207 8.21 21.62 5.28
N ASP A 208 7.48 21.02 6.23
CA ASP A 208 6.29 20.24 5.91
C ASP A 208 5.05 21.13 5.84
N LEU A 209 4.19 20.86 4.87
CA LEU A 209 2.89 21.50 4.74
C LEU A 209 1.84 20.67 5.47
N ILE A 210 1.86 20.79 6.80
CA ILE A 210 0.93 20.13 7.73
C ILE A 210 0.29 21.21 8.60
N PRO A 211 -1.02 21.50 8.45
CA PRO A 211 -1.67 22.56 9.22
C PRO A 211 -1.59 22.26 10.72
N PRO A 212 -1.21 23.22 11.57
CA PRO A 212 -1.25 23.04 13.02
C PRO A 212 -2.70 22.98 13.54
N MET A 213 -2.99 22.00 14.39
CA MET A 213 -4.22 21.95 15.17
C MET A 213 -4.20 23.02 16.27
N ARG A 214 -5.24 23.85 16.36
CA ARG A 214 -5.39 24.80 17.47
C ARG A 214 -5.50 24.05 18.79
N ARG A 215 -4.80 24.50 19.83
CA ARG A 215 -4.88 23.93 21.18
C ARG A 215 -5.64 24.90 22.06
N HIS A 216 -6.73 24.46 22.69
CA HIS A 216 -7.64 25.33 23.45
C HIS A 216 -8.10 26.56 22.63
N GLY A 217 -8.39 26.37 21.34
CA GLY A 217 -8.82 27.44 20.42
C GLY A 217 -7.72 28.41 19.95
N LYS A 218 -6.54 28.40 20.56
CA LYS A 218 -5.46 29.36 20.27
C LYS A 218 -4.25 28.69 19.59
N LEU A 219 -3.52 29.50 18.83
CA LEU A 219 -2.23 29.16 18.26
C LEU A 219 -1.27 30.28 18.67
N VAL A 220 -0.45 30.02 19.68
CA VAL A 220 0.44 31.03 20.29
C VAL A 220 1.91 30.75 20.05
N ASP A 221 2.24 29.51 19.70
CA ASP A 221 3.62 29.09 19.44
C ASP A 221 4.10 29.69 18.10
N PRO A 222 5.17 30.52 18.10
CA PRO A 222 5.64 31.20 16.90
C PRO A 222 5.99 30.26 15.75
N THR A 223 6.57 29.09 16.04
CA THR A 223 6.93 28.11 15.01
C THR A 223 5.69 27.53 14.34
N ARG A 224 4.63 27.31 15.12
CA ARG A 224 3.37 26.81 14.58
C ARG A 224 2.60 27.90 13.84
N ILE A 225 2.69 29.16 14.27
CA ILE A 225 2.13 30.31 13.53
C ILE A 225 2.81 30.43 12.17
N ALA A 226 4.15 30.44 12.12
CA ALA A 226 4.90 30.47 10.86
C ALA A 226 4.55 29.29 9.93
N ARG A 227 4.40 28.07 10.49
CA ARG A 227 3.95 26.91 9.70
C ARG A 227 2.53 27.07 9.17
N LYS A 228 1.62 27.69 9.93
CA LYS A 228 0.27 28.01 9.47
C LYS A 228 0.33 28.97 8.28
N GLU A 229 1.11 30.04 8.37
CA GLU A 229 1.29 31.01 7.27
C GLU A 229 1.85 30.34 6.02
N LEU A 230 2.87 29.48 6.19
CA LEU A 230 3.44 28.68 5.09
C LEU A 230 2.38 27.79 4.41
N VAL A 231 1.55 27.11 5.20
CA VAL A 231 0.46 26.26 4.69
C VAL A 231 -0.62 27.09 3.99
N ASP A 232 -0.96 28.27 4.53
CA ASP A 232 -1.96 29.15 3.91
C ASP A 232 -1.45 29.73 2.59
N GLN A 233 -0.18 30.13 2.50
CA GLN A 233 0.43 30.53 1.23
C GLN A 233 0.41 29.37 0.23
N ALA A 234 0.81 28.17 0.65
CA ALA A 234 0.77 26.99 -0.22
C ALA A 234 -0.65 26.61 -0.66
N ARG A 235 -1.71 27.01 0.05
CA ARG A 235 -3.10 26.87 -0.41
C ARG A 235 -3.42 27.84 -1.53
N LEU A 236 -3.01 29.09 -1.41
CA LEU A 236 -3.18 30.10 -2.46
C LEU A 236 -2.45 29.69 -3.74
N ASP A 237 -1.24 29.14 -3.59
CA ASP A 237 -0.43 28.65 -4.71
C ASP A 237 -0.96 27.33 -5.31
N GLY A 238 -2.02 26.74 -4.73
CA GLY A 238 -2.60 25.46 -5.15
C GLY A 238 -1.79 24.22 -4.77
N LEU A 239 -0.58 24.38 -4.21
CA LEU A 239 0.31 23.29 -3.81
C LEU A 239 -0.29 22.43 -2.69
N TYR A 240 -0.82 23.03 -1.63
CA TYR A 240 -1.43 22.27 -0.53
C TYR A 240 -2.64 21.46 -1.01
N GLY A 241 -3.32 21.94 -2.06
CA GLY A 241 -4.39 21.21 -2.74
C GLY A 241 -3.97 19.81 -3.19
N GLN A 242 -2.72 19.63 -3.62
CA GLN A 242 -2.16 18.33 -4.07
C GLN A 242 -2.16 17.24 -2.99
N ARG A 243 -2.37 17.58 -1.71
CA ARG A 243 -2.57 16.60 -0.63
C ARG A 243 -3.69 15.60 -0.94
N TRP A 244 -4.76 16.00 -1.65
CA TRP A 244 -5.88 15.13 -2.03
C TRP A 244 -5.49 13.91 -2.88
N LYS A 245 -4.28 13.88 -3.46
CA LYS A 245 -3.80 12.74 -4.26
C LYS A 245 -3.71 11.47 -3.42
N SER A 246 -3.29 11.53 -2.17
CA SER A 246 -3.28 10.37 -1.27
C SER A 246 -4.69 9.85 -0.97
N GLU A 247 -5.68 10.73 -0.82
CA GLU A 247 -7.10 10.34 -0.68
C GLU A 247 -7.62 9.63 -1.94
N THR A 248 -7.20 10.10 -3.12
CA THR A 248 -7.52 9.45 -4.40
C THR A 248 -6.95 8.02 -4.44
N VAL A 249 -5.69 7.84 -4.05
CA VAL A 249 -5.06 6.51 -3.93
C VAL A 249 -5.83 5.62 -2.96
N ASN A 250 -6.16 6.14 -1.76
CA ASN A 250 -6.96 5.43 -0.75
C ASN A 250 -8.32 4.97 -1.30
N SER A 251 -8.97 5.83 -2.09
CA SER A 251 -10.25 5.54 -2.74
C SER A 251 -10.12 4.43 -3.79
N VAL A 252 -9.09 4.48 -4.63
CA VAL A 252 -8.82 3.44 -5.64
C VAL A 252 -8.54 2.10 -4.95
N ILE A 253 -7.70 2.07 -3.92
CA ILE A 253 -7.40 0.85 -3.15
C ILE A 253 -8.70 0.22 -2.64
N LYS A 254 -9.56 1.01 -2.00
CA LYS A 254 -10.81 0.51 -1.41
C LYS A 254 -11.79 0.00 -2.48
N ARG A 255 -11.90 0.70 -3.61
CA ARG A 255 -12.81 0.32 -4.71
C ARG A 255 -12.32 -0.92 -5.45
N LYS A 256 -11.03 -0.98 -5.79
CA LYS A 256 -10.43 -2.07 -6.58
C LYS A 256 -10.09 -3.30 -5.75
N PHE A 257 -9.57 -3.15 -4.53
CA PHE A 257 -9.03 -4.23 -3.70
C PHE A 257 -9.79 -4.46 -2.38
N GLY A 258 -10.89 -3.72 -2.19
CA GLY A 258 -11.83 -3.90 -1.08
C GLY A 258 -11.50 -3.08 0.17
N SER A 259 -12.55 -2.72 0.91
CA SER A 259 -12.49 -1.90 2.13
C SER A 259 -12.37 -2.68 3.43
N ALA A 260 -12.28 -4.01 3.38
CA ALA A 260 -12.10 -4.89 4.54
C ALA A 260 -10.80 -5.70 4.42
N VAL A 261 -10.20 -6.07 5.55
CA VAL A 261 -9.13 -7.07 5.59
C VAL A 261 -9.70 -8.43 5.18
N PHE A 262 -8.89 -9.26 4.53
CA PHE A 262 -9.27 -10.62 4.12
C PHE A 262 -8.74 -11.69 5.08
N SER A 263 -7.84 -11.33 5.99
CA SER A 263 -7.26 -12.21 6.99
C SER A 263 -8.03 -12.22 8.30
N VAL A 264 -8.16 -13.40 8.90
CA VAL A 264 -8.79 -13.58 10.23
C VAL A 264 -7.77 -13.39 11.36
N LEU A 265 -6.56 -13.96 11.22
CA LEU A 265 -5.55 -13.91 12.26
C LEU A 265 -4.96 -12.50 12.40
N ARG A 266 -4.89 -11.99 13.64
CA ARG A 266 -4.46 -10.61 13.95
C ARG A 266 -3.10 -10.23 13.36
N HIS A 267 -2.13 -11.14 13.37
CA HIS A 267 -0.80 -10.88 12.82
C HIS A 267 -0.78 -10.86 11.28
N LEU A 268 -1.73 -11.54 10.63
CA LEU A 268 -1.92 -11.51 9.18
C LEU A 268 -2.68 -10.26 8.77
N GLN A 269 -3.71 -9.84 9.52
CA GLN A 269 -4.49 -8.63 9.25
C GLN A 269 -3.61 -7.41 8.99
N ARG A 270 -2.56 -7.21 9.80
CA ARG A 270 -1.60 -6.10 9.63
C ARG A 270 -0.97 -6.07 8.22
N ARG A 271 -0.74 -7.23 7.62
CA ARG A 271 -0.14 -7.35 6.28
C ARG A 271 -1.12 -6.95 5.18
N ASP A 272 -2.43 -7.13 5.39
CA ASP A 272 -3.46 -6.90 4.38
C ASP A 272 -3.49 -5.45 3.87
N ALA A 273 -3.23 -4.45 4.73
CA ALA A 273 -3.12 -3.06 4.29
C ALA A 273 -1.87 -2.82 3.42
N ILE A 274 -0.75 -3.44 3.77
CA ILE A 274 0.52 -3.27 3.06
C ILE A 274 0.47 -3.96 1.68
N ILE A 275 0.02 -5.22 1.62
CA ILE A 275 -0.10 -5.94 0.34
C ILE A 275 -1.10 -5.27 -0.61
N LYS A 276 -2.18 -4.65 -0.11
CA LYS A 276 -3.08 -3.84 -0.94
C LYS A 276 -2.41 -2.60 -1.53
N GLY A 277 -1.52 -1.96 -0.77
CA GLY A 277 -0.73 -0.84 -1.28
C GLY A 277 0.26 -1.29 -2.36
N LEU A 278 0.95 -2.41 -2.17
CA LEU A 278 1.81 -3.00 -3.20
C LEU A 278 1.01 -3.36 -4.47
N VAL A 279 -0.12 -4.03 -4.32
CA VAL A 279 -0.99 -4.41 -5.45
C VAL A 279 -1.56 -3.19 -6.17
N TYR A 280 -1.81 -2.08 -5.46
CA TYR A 280 -2.15 -0.81 -6.08
C TYR A 280 -1.02 -0.31 -6.99
N ASN A 281 0.21 -0.26 -6.50
CA ASN A 281 1.35 0.19 -7.32
C ASN A 281 1.58 -0.73 -8.53
N ILE A 282 1.44 -2.05 -8.38
CA ILE A 282 1.55 -3.00 -9.50
C ILE A 282 0.43 -2.81 -10.54
N HIS A 283 -0.76 -2.40 -10.10
CA HIS A 283 -1.89 -2.17 -10.99
C HIS A 283 -1.80 -0.87 -11.77
N ARG A 284 -1.15 0.15 -11.20
CA ARG A 284 -1.13 1.53 -11.68
C ARG A 284 -0.29 1.70 -12.94
#